data_AF-A0A0B5F2A1-F1
#
_entry.id   AF-A0A0B5F2A1-F1
#
_cell.length_a   1.000
_cell.length_b   1.000
_cell.length_c   1.000
_cell.angle_alpha   90.00
_cell.angle_beta   90.00
_cell.angle_gamma   90.00
#
_symmetry.space_group_name_H-M   'P 1'
#
loop_
_entity.id
_entity.type
_entity.pdbx_description
1 polymer ?
#
loop_
_entity_poly.entity_id
_entity_poly.type
_entity_poly.pdbx_seq_one_letter_code
_entity_poly.pdbx_strand_id
1 'polypeptide(L)' 'MREAQVDTGDLPDAEEWKALADEALATAGESPSAGVPDGFHYALTVGDRTVHCADPGLTEAQRKLISRVLKEGA' A
#
# COMPACT_ATOMS: atom_id res chain seq x y z
N MET A 1 2.53 -11.38 12.62
CA MET A 1 2.59 -10.11 11.89
C MET A 1 3.57 -10.32 10.75
N ARG A 2 3.14 -10.12 9.50
CA ARG A 2 4.04 -10.17 8.33
C ARG A 2 4.31 -8.73 7.93
N GLU A 3 5.58 -8.37 7.91
CA GLU A 3 6.05 -7.09 7.37
C GLU A 3 6.82 -7.39 6.08
N ALA A 4 6.65 -6.52 5.08
CA ALA A 4 7.42 -6.55 3.85
C ALA A 4 7.73 -5.11 3.48
N GLN A 5 8.98 -4.85 3.13
CA GLN A 5 9.46 -3.55 2.68
C GLN A 5 10.16 -3.76 1.34
N VAL A 6 9.91 -2.86 0.40
CA VAL A 6 10.60 -2.82 -0.88
C VAL A 6 11.20 -1.43 -1.02
N ASP A 7 12.51 -1.36 -1.21
CA ASP A 7 13.17 -0.12 -1.57
C ASP A 7 13.01 0.10 -3.07
N THR A 8 12.32 1.17 -3.44
CA THR A 8 12.04 1.50 -4.83
C THR A 8 13.11 2.39 -5.45
N GLY A 9 14.10 2.85 -4.67
CA GLY A 9 15.16 3.74 -5.13
C GLY A 9 16.17 3.06 -6.06
N ASP A 10 16.42 1.78 -5.86
CA ASP A 10 17.36 0.97 -6.67
C ASP A 10 16.68 0.26 -7.86
N LEU A 11 15.37 0.42 -8.02
CA LEU A 11 14.61 -0.25 -9.08
C LEU A 11 14.61 0.58 -10.38
N PRO A 12 14.83 -0.05 -11.55
CA PRO A 12 14.70 0.65 -12.84
C PRO A 12 13.27 1.17 -13.07
N ASP A 13 12.28 0.54 -12.46
CA ASP A 13 10.85 0.91 -12.55
C ASP A 13 10.40 1.83 -11.40
N ALA A 14 11.32 2.57 -10.78
CA ALA A 14 11.03 3.46 -9.65
C ALA A 14 9.88 4.44 -9.92
N GLU A 15 9.77 4.96 -11.14
CA GLU A 15 8.68 5.86 -11.54
C GLU A 15 7.31 5.17 -11.53
N GLU A 16 7.24 3.90 -11.95
CA GLU A 16 5.99 3.13 -11.93
C GLU A 16 5.54 2.83 -10.50
N TRP A 17 6.51 2.49 -9.63
CA TRP A 17 6.25 2.33 -8.20
C TRP A 17 5.74 3.62 -7.57
N LYS A 18 6.36 4.76 -7.91
CA LYS A 18 5.95 6.07 -7.41
C LYS A 18 4.55 6.45 -7.89
N ALA A 19 4.23 6.23 -9.16
CA ALA A 19 2.90 6.51 -9.70
C ALA A 19 1.82 5.65 -9.02
N LEU A 20 2.08 4.36 -8.84
CA LEU A 20 1.15 3.45 -8.15
C LEU A 20 0.98 3.83 -6.67
N ALA A 21 2.07 4.25 -6.02
CA ALA A 21 2.05 4.71 -4.64
C ALA A 21 1.26 6.01 -4.49
N ASP A 22 1.48 6.98 -5.38
CA ASP A 22 0.73 8.24 -5.37
C ASP A 22 -0.77 8.01 -5.61
N GLU A 23 -1.14 7.13 -6.54
CA GLU A 23 -2.53 6.71 -6.78
C GLU A 23 -3.13 6.01 -5.56
N ALA A 24 -2.39 5.09 -4.93
CA ALA A 24 -2.84 4.41 -3.71
C ALA A 24 -3.03 5.38 -2.53
N LEU A 25 -2.18 6.40 -2.42
CA LEU A 25 -2.28 7.47 -1.42
C LEU A 25 -3.43 8.45 -1.72
N ALA A 26 -3.66 8.78 -2.99
CA ALA A 26 -4.76 9.65 -3.41
C ALA A 26 -6.13 8.99 -3.22
N THR A 27 -6.19 7.67 -3.41
CA THR A 27 -7.40 6.87 -3.21
C THR A 27 -7.57 6.37 -1.77
N ALA A 28 -6.56 6.54 -0.90
CA ALA A 28 -6.69 6.44 0.54
C ALA A 28 -7.47 7.65 1.08
N GLY A 29 -8.77 7.72 0.76
CA GLY A 29 -9.63 8.83 1.13
C GLY A 29 -9.76 9.02 2.64
N GLU A 30 -10.12 10.24 3.04
CA GLU A 30 -10.33 10.72 4.43
C GLU A 30 -11.40 9.94 5.24
N SER A 31 -12.17 9.07 4.57
CA SER A 31 -13.20 8.27 5.21
C SER A 31 -12.63 6.89 5.55
N PRO A 32 -12.46 6.55 6.84
CA PRO A 32 -12.10 5.19 7.21
C PRO A 32 -13.20 4.26 6.72
N SER A 33 -12.87 3.41 5.73
CA SER A 33 -13.75 2.30 5.38
C SER A 33 -14.00 1.53 6.67
N ALA A 34 -15.27 1.27 6.99
CA ALA A 34 -15.66 0.55 8.19
C ALA A 34 -14.99 -0.83 8.16
N GLY A 35 -13.80 -0.91 8.77
CA GLY A 35 -13.01 -2.13 8.81
C GLY A 35 -13.83 -3.19 9.53
N VAL A 36 -13.89 -4.38 8.96
CA VAL A 36 -14.45 -5.53 9.67
C VAL A 36 -13.45 -5.94 10.77
N PRO A 37 -13.92 -6.41 11.94
CA PRO A 37 -13.05 -6.73 13.07
C PRO A 37 -12.01 -7.84 12.78
N ASP A 38 -12.27 -8.70 11.80
CA ASP A 38 -11.34 -9.76 11.35
C ASP A 38 -10.54 -9.38 10.09
N GLY A 39 -10.54 -8.10 9.71
CA GLY A 39 -9.91 -7.60 8.49
C GLY A 39 -8.38 -7.62 8.56
N PHE A 40 -7.73 -7.74 7.40
CA PHE A 40 -6.29 -7.53 7.31
C PHE A 40 -5.99 -6.03 7.32
N HIS A 41 -5.20 -5.59 8.29
CA HIS A 41 -4.71 -4.22 8.39
C HIS A 41 -3.33 -4.10 7.73
N TYR A 42 -3.16 -3.05 6.94
CA TYR A 42 -1.94 -2.72 6.24
C TYR A 42 -1.52 -1.30 6.61
N ALA A 43 -0.23 -1.13 6.89
CA ALA A 43 0.40 0.19 6.97
C ALA A 43 1.29 0.34 5.74
N LEU A 44 0.99 1.34 4.91
CA LEU A 44 1.73 1.62 3.70
C LEU A 44 2.51 2.92 3.92
N THR A 45 3.84 2.81 3.94
CA THR A 45 4.75 3.95 4.03
C THR A 45 5.41 4.20 2.69
N VAL A 46 5.30 5.43 2.19
CA VAL A 46 5.86 5.89 0.92
C VAL A 46 6.64 7.17 1.21
N GLY A 47 7.96 7.08 1.25
CA GLY A 47 8.81 8.15 1.75
C GLY A 47 8.40 8.54 3.17
N ASP A 48 8.04 9.81 3.38
CA ASP A 48 7.61 10.35 4.67
C ASP A 48 6.09 10.23 4.94
N ARG A 49 5.31 9.65 4.03
CA ARG A 49 3.86 9.52 4.17
C ARG A 49 3.49 8.10 4.55
N THR A 50 2.75 7.93 5.65
CA THR A 50 2.17 6.64 6.04
C THR A 50 0.65 6.73 5.98
N VAL A 51 0.02 5.77 5.31
CA VAL A 51 -1.43 5.57 5.32
C VAL A 51 -1.79 4.21 5.87
N HIS A 52 -2.93 4.13 6.54
CA HIS A 52 -3.44 2.90 7.10
C HIS A 52 -4.66 2.46 6.30
N CYS A 53 -4.63 1.22 5.81
CA CYS A 53 -5.67 0.65 4.99
C CYS A 53 -6.10 -0.69 5.58
N ALA A 54 -7.36 -1.07 5.41
CA ALA A 54 -7.85 -2.37 5.87
C ALA A 54 -8.68 -3.03 4.77
N ASP A 55 -8.50 -4.34 4.57
CA ASP A 55 -9.38 -5.15 3.73
C ASP A 55 -10.68 -5.45 4.50
N PRO A 56 -11.89 -5.35 3.89
CA PRO A 56 -12.21 -5.24 2.46
C PRO A 56 -12.24 -3.82 1.87
N GLY A 57 -11.86 -2.79 2.63
CA GLY A 57 -11.88 -1.38 2.21
C GLY A 57 -10.71 -0.94 1.32
N LEU A 58 -9.90 -1.88 0.82
CA LEU A 58 -8.76 -1.58 -0.04
C LEU A 58 -9.24 -1.19 -1.44
N THR A 59 -8.70 -0.08 -1.95
CA THR A 59 -8.86 0.27 -3.36
C THR A 59 -8.02 -0.64 -4.25
N GLU A 60 -8.35 -0.71 -5.54
CA GLU A 60 -7.58 -1.52 -6.49
C GLU A 60 -6.10 -1.12 -6.53
N ALA A 61 -5.79 0.18 -6.49
CA ALA A 61 -4.43 0.69 -6.45
C ALA A 61 -3.68 0.23 -5.18
N GLN A 62 -4.31 0.33 -4.01
CA GLN A 62 -3.72 -0.12 -2.74
C GLN A 62 -3.48 -1.63 -2.74
N ARG A 63 -4.47 -2.43 -3.16
CA ARG A 63 -4.36 -3.88 -3.26
C ARG A 63 -3.24 -4.29 -4.21
N LYS A 64 -3.13 -3.62 -5.36
CA LYS A 64 -2.08 -3.87 -6.35
C LYS A 64 -0.70 -3.55 -5.77
N LEU A 65 -0.56 -2.43 -5.08
CA LEU A 65 0.70 -2.04 -4.42
C LEU A 65 1.09 -3.02 -3.32
N ILE A 66 0.18 -3.36 -2.40
CA ILE A 66 0.41 -4.32 -1.31
C ILE A 66 0.81 -5.68 -1.89
N SER A 67 0.10 -6.16 -2.92
CA SER A 67 0.42 -7.44 -3.56
C SER A 67 1.79 -7.41 -4.23
N ARG A 68 2.19 -6.28 -4.84
CA ARG A 68 3.52 -6.12 -5.44
C ARG A 68 4.61 -6.10 -4.38
N VAL A 69 4.44 -5.35 -3.29
CA VAL A 69 5.38 -5.31 -2.15
C VAL A 69 5.57 -6.70 -1.54
N LEU A 70 4.48 -7.43 -1.30
CA LEU A 70 4.54 -8.78 -0.73
C LEU A 70 5.16 -9.81 -1.66
N LYS A 71 5.18 -9.57 -2.98
CA LYS A 71 5.83 -10.45 -3.96
C LYS A 71 7.33 -10.17 -4.05
N GLU A 72 7.72 -8.91 -4.03
CA GLU A 72 9.10 -8.48 -4.25
C GLU A 72 9.94 -8.48 -2.95
N GLY A 73 9.31 -8.30 -1.79
CA GLY A 73 9.99 -8.29 -0.48
C GLY A 73 10.02 -9.64 0.25
N ALA A 74 9.70 -10.75 -0.42
CA ALA A 74 9.65 -12.11 0.17
C ALA A 74 10.95 -12.90 -0.03
#